data_AF-A0A5C7LAX3-F1
#
_entry.id   AF-A0A5C7LAX3-F1
#
_cell.length_a   1.000
_cell.length_b   1.000
_cell.length_c   1.000
_cell.angle_alpha   90.00
_cell.angle_beta   90.00
_cell.angle_gamma   90.00
#
_symmetry.space_group_name_H-M   'P 1'
#
loop_
_entity.id
_entity.type
_entity.pdbx_description
1 polymer ?
#
loop_
_entity_poly.entity_id
_entity_poly.type
_entity_poly.pdbx_seq_one_letter_code
_entity_poly.pdbx_strand_id
1 'polypeptide(L)'
;MMKALLGQNAREAVSTYSFGGAQLVIDVPGRHGYGYYLALTKKIVGKARKLEVQMSAGTSFGMPHSRIYLTARKTGYAQMFLRLSVGTEDEGEIKLVAEAIKAAI
;
A
#
# COMPACT_ATOMS: atom_id res chain seq x y z
N MET A 1 -15.73 -55.88 -9.56
CA MET A 1 -16.61 -54.77 -9.98
C MET A 1 -15.95 -53.47 -9.53
N MET A 2 -15.97 -52.49 -10.42
CA MET A 2 -15.06 -51.36 -10.54
C MET A 2 -15.59 -50.10 -9.81
N LYS A 3 -14.68 -49.13 -9.57
CA LYS A 3 -14.85 -47.71 -9.19
C LYS A 3 -14.80 -47.39 -7.69
N ALA A 4 -14.07 -46.37 -7.23
CA ALA A 4 -13.12 -45.48 -7.88
C ALA A 4 -12.30 -44.77 -6.80
N LEU A 5 -11.02 -44.56 -7.13
CA LEU A 5 -10.11 -43.58 -6.53
C LEU A 5 -10.78 -42.20 -6.43
N LEU A 6 -10.95 -41.71 -5.21
CA LEU A 6 -11.02 -40.30 -4.88
C LEU A 6 -10.05 -40.14 -3.70
N GLY A 7 -8.77 -39.95 -3.96
CA GLY A 7 -8.30 -38.62 -4.32
C GLY A 7 -7.89 -37.92 -3.04
N GLN A 8 -6.74 -38.33 -2.49
CA GLN A 8 -5.95 -37.54 -1.56
C GLN A 8 -5.75 -36.17 -2.20
N ASN A 9 -6.55 -35.16 -1.83
CA ASN A 9 -6.36 -33.73 -2.07
C ASN A 9 -7.58 -32.98 -1.53
N ALA A 10 -8.00 -33.26 -0.29
CA ALA A 10 -8.67 -32.24 0.49
C ALA A 10 -7.59 -31.21 0.86
N ARG A 11 -7.23 -30.35 -0.11
CA ARG A 11 -6.50 -29.11 0.18
C ARG A 11 -7.35 -28.42 1.23
N GLU A 12 -6.84 -28.38 2.45
CA GLU A 12 -7.35 -27.53 3.51
C GLU A 12 -7.64 -26.17 2.87
N ALA A 13 -8.87 -25.68 3.03
CA ALA A 13 -9.19 -24.32 2.68
C ALA A 13 -8.38 -23.45 3.65
N VAL A 14 -7.15 -23.13 3.23
CA VAL A 14 -6.28 -22.20 3.93
C VAL A 14 -7.02 -20.87 3.88
N SER A 15 -7.69 -20.54 4.98
CA SER A 15 -8.22 -19.20 5.25
C SER A 15 -7.03 -18.26 5.51
N THR A 16 -6.19 -18.01 4.51
CA THR A 16 -5.10 -17.04 4.56
C THR A 16 -5.61 -15.67 4.14
N TYR A 17 -6.41 -15.05 4.99
CA TYR A 17 -6.48 -13.59 5.01
C TYR A 17 -6.06 -13.09 6.40
N SER A 18 -4.78 -13.29 6.74
CA SER A 18 -4.14 -12.51 7.81
C SER A 18 -3.58 -11.22 7.21
N PHE A 19 -4.45 -10.26 6.93
CA PHE A 19 -4.01 -8.90 6.60
C PHE A 19 -3.55 -8.18 7.89
N GLY A 20 -2.45 -8.65 8.47
CA GLY A 20 -1.69 -7.91 9.48
C GLY A 20 -0.84 -6.84 8.78
N GLY A 21 -1.49 -5.91 8.09
CA GLY A 21 -0.78 -4.98 7.19
C GLY A 21 0.25 -4.13 7.95
N ALA A 22 1.47 -4.07 7.41
CA ALA A 22 2.48 -3.12 7.89
C ALA A 22 2.10 -1.71 7.42
N GLN A 23 2.09 -0.75 8.36
CA GLN A 23 1.80 0.65 8.08
C GLN A 23 3.00 1.52 8.46
N LEU A 24 3.34 2.45 7.58
CA LEU A 24 4.40 3.44 7.82
C LEU A 24 3.80 4.84 7.71
N VAL A 25 4.16 5.71 8.63
CA VAL A 25 3.89 7.15 8.50
C VAL A 25 5.06 7.76 7.74
N ILE A 26 4.76 8.51 6.68
CA ILE A 26 5.77 9.24 5.92
C ILE A 26 5.96 10.59 6.61
N ASP A 27 7.16 10.82 7.10
CA ASP A 27 7.51 12.10 7.70
C ASP A 27 7.58 13.18 6.62
N VAL A 28 6.86 14.28 6.87
CA VAL A 28 6.79 15.43 5.96
C VAL A 28 7.00 16.66 6.84
N PRO A 29 8.17 17.32 6.77
CA PRO A 29 8.52 18.40 7.69
C PRO A 29 7.60 19.60 7.49
N GLY A 30 7.19 20.20 8.62
CA GLY A 30 6.33 21.38 8.65
C GLY A 30 4.83 21.07 8.67
N ARG A 31 4.01 22.13 8.61
CA ARG A 31 2.55 22.04 8.56
C ARG A 31 2.08 22.47 7.18
N HIS A 32 1.35 21.57 6.51
CA HIS A 32 0.88 21.79 5.15
C HIS A 32 -0.62 21.56 5.01
N GLY A 33 -1.23 22.24 4.04
CA GLY A 33 -2.65 22.10 3.72
C GLY A 33 -2.98 20.89 2.85
N TYR A 34 -4.27 20.63 2.64
CA TYR A 34 -4.77 19.51 1.84
C TYR A 34 -4.18 19.49 0.42
N GLY A 35 -4.10 20.65 -0.24
CA GLY A 35 -3.59 20.77 -1.60
C GLY A 35 -2.14 20.30 -1.74
N TYR A 36 -1.29 20.61 -0.75
CA TYR A 36 0.10 20.15 -0.70
C TYR A 36 0.17 18.62 -0.63
N TYR A 37 -0.53 18.01 0.35
CA TYR A 37 -0.50 16.57 0.51
C TYR A 37 -1.11 15.81 -0.69
N LEU A 38 -2.15 16.38 -1.32
CA LEU A 38 -2.71 15.83 -2.55
C LEU A 38 -1.71 15.87 -3.70
N ALA A 39 -1.01 16.99 -3.88
CA ALA A 39 0.03 17.13 -4.90
C ALA A 39 1.20 16.19 -4.63
N LEU A 40 1.64 16.09 -3.38
CA LEU A 40 2.71 15.17 -2.97
C LEU A 40 2.32 13.71 -3.23
N THR A 41 1.09 13.30 -2.89
CA THR A 41 0.58 11.95 -3.17
C THR A 41 0.63 11.64 -4.67
N LYS A 42 0.17 12.57 -5.51
CA LYS A 42 0.23 12.43 -6.98
C LYS A 42 1.68 12.33 -7.48
N LYS A 43 2.60 13.14 -6.91
CA LYS A 43 4.02 13.11 -7.25
C LYS A 43 4.64 11.75 -6.92
N ILE A 44 4.36 11.20 -5.74
CA ILE A 44 4.85 9.88 -5.30
C ILE A 44 4.35 8.78 -6.24
N VAL A 45 3.04 8.71 -6.51
CA VAL A 45 2.48 7.71 -7.45
C VAL A 45 3.08 7.87 -8.86
N GLY A 46 3.27 9.09 -9.31
CA GLY A 46 3.93 9.38 -10.59
C GLY A 46 5.39 8.93 -10.65
N LYS A 47 6.12 9.00 -9.53
CA LYS A 47 7.50 8.49 -9.41
C LYS A 47 7.52 6.96 -9.36
N ALA A 48 6.66 6.34 -8.57
CA ALA A 48 6.49 4.89 -8.51
C ALA A 48 6.22 4.29 -9.90
N ARG A 49 5.32 4.91 -10.67
CA ARG A 49 5.03 4.50 -12.06
C ARG A 49 6.26 4.57 -12.97
N LYS A 50 7.16 5.55 -12.78
CA LYS A 50 8.40 5.66 -13.57
C LYS A 50 9.44 4.60 -13.19
N LEU A 51 9.38 4.09 -11.98
CA LEU A 51 10.19 2.98 -11.48
C LEU A 51 9.53 1.62 -11.73
N GLU A 52 8.42 1.59 -12.47
CA GLU A 52 7.67 0.37 -12.82
C GLU A 52 7.17 -0.42 -11.60
N VAL A 53 7.03 0.22 -10.43
CA VAL A 53 6.47 -0.39 -9.22
C VAL A 53 5.00 0.00 -9.04
N GLN A 54 4.16 -0.99 -8.74
CA GLN A 54 2.73 -0.77 -8.59
C GLN A 54 2.43 -0.09 -7.25
N MET A 55 1.88 1.12 -7.30
CA MET A 55 1.41 1.84 -6.12
C MET A 55 0.11 2.56 -6.43
N SER A 56 -0.84 2.52 -5.50
CA SER A 56 -2.11 3.24 -5.62
C SER A 56 -2.31 4.26 -4.51
N ALA A 57 -3.10 5.30 -4.80
CA ALA A 57 -3.56 6.27 -3.82
C ALA A 57 -5.00 5.98 -3.41
N GLY A 58 -5.30 5.99 -2.10
CA GLY A 58 -6.67 5.90 -1.59
C GLY A 58 -7.04 4.57 -0.92
N THR A 59 -8.35 4.32 -0.80
CA THR A 59 -8.94 3.37 0.16
C THR A 59 -9.27 1.99 -0.38
N SER A 60 -8.62 1.56 -1.47
CA SER A 60 -8.87 0.23 -2.04
C SER A 60 -8.39 -0.86 -1.09
N PHE A 61 -9.29 -1.43 -0.30
CA PHE A 61 -9.03 -2.65 0.47
C PHE A 61 -8.99 -3.85 -0.49
N GLY A 62 -8.09 -4.80 -0.25
CA GLY A 62 -7.99 -6.03 -1.05
C GLY A 62 -7.09 -5.98 -2.29
N MET A 63 -6.26 -4.95 -2.46
CA MET A 63 -5.21 -4.95 -3.49
C MET A 63 -3.90 -5.53 -2.93
N PRO A 64 -3.13 -6.31 -3.71
CA PRO A 64 -1.90 -6.94 -3.25
C PRO A 64 -0.71 -5.97 -3.17
N HIS A 65 -0.81 -4.74 -3.65
CA HIS A 65 0.30 -3.78 -3.70
C HIS A 65 0.14 -2.63 -2.69
N SER A 66 1.23 -1.87 -2.50
CA SER A 66 1.36 -0.77 -1.57
C SER A 66 0.45 0.39 -1.92
N ARG A 67 -0.07 1.01 -0.86
CA ARG A 67 -1.07 2.07 -0.95
C ARG A 67 -0.66 3.26 -0.12
N ILE A 68 -0.75 4.45 -0.71
CA ILE A 68 -0.50 5.71 -0.01
C ILE A 68 -1.83 6.43 0.29
N TYR A 69 -1.99 6.88 1.53
CA TYR A 69 -3.19 7.48 2.07
C TYR A 69 -2.89 8.89 2.56
N LEU A 70 -3.67 9.87 2.10
CA LEU A 70 -3.79 11.14 2.81
C LEU A 70 -4.80 11.00 3.95
N THR A 71 -4.28 11.06 5.18
CA THR A 71 -5.04 10.81 6.41
C THR A 71 -5.48 12.12 7.06
N ALA A 72 -6.45 12.05 7.98
CA ALA A 72 -6.97 13.18 8.77
C ALA A 72 -7.60 14.34 7.94
N ARG A 73 -8.10 14.05 6.73
CA ARG A 73 -8.66 15.05 5.79
C ARG A 73 -9.81 15.91 6.32
N LYS A 74 -10.57 15.43 7.31
CA LYS A 74 -11.84 16.03 7.76
C LYS A 74 -11.85 16.38 9.25
N THR A 75 -10.73 16.21 9.95
CA THR A 75 -10.65 16.48 11.39
C THR A 75 -9.81 17.72 11.63
N GLY A 76 -10.32 18.64 12.46
CA GLY A 76 -9.54 19.77 12.98
C GLY A 76 -8.65 19.36 14.17
N TYR A 77 -8.81 18.14 14.67
CA TYR A 77 -8.13 17.64 15.88
C TYR A 77 -6.81 16.93 15.59
N ALA A 78 -6.51 16.64 14.32
CA ALA A 78 -5.28 15.98 13.93
C ALA A 78 -4.68 16.66 12.70
N GLN A 79 -3.34 16.77 12.69
CA GLN A 79 -2.62 17.22 11.51
C GLN A 79 -2.76 16.18 10.40
N MET A 80 -2.89 16.64 9.14
CA MET A 80 -2.83 15.75 7.98
C MET A 80 -1.45 15.12 7.85
N PHE A 81 -1.41 13.86 7.43
CA PHE A 81 -0.17 13.12 7.18
C PHE A 81 -0.38 12.08 6.09
N LEU A 82 0.72 11.61 5.51
CA LEU A 82 0.71 10.50 4.57
C LEU A 82 1.02 9.20 5.31
N ARG A 83 0.23 8.18 5.00
CA ARG A 83 0.44 6.82 5.51
C ARG A 83 0.64 5.89 4.32
N LEU A 84 1.63 5.01 4.39
CA LEU A 84 1.80 3.89 3.48
C LEU A 84 1.25 2.63 4.15
N SER A 85 0.37 1.89 3.47
CA SER A 85 0.10 0.49 3.79
C SER A 85 0.88 -0.36 2.82
N VAL A 86 1.78 -1.19 3.34
CA VAL A 86 2.60 -2.10 2.54
C VAL A 86 1.72 -3.24 2.00
N GLY A 87 1.96 -3.65 0.76
CA GLY A 87 1.34 -4.80 0.12
C GLY A 87 2.19 -6.06 0.30
N THR A 88 2.21 -6.90 -0.74
CA THR A 88 2.93 -8.18 -0.81
C THR A 88 4.21 -8.07 -1.64
N GLU A 89 4.71 -6.86 -1.84
CA GLU A 89 5.94 -6.62 -2.60
C GLU A 89 7.15 -7.33 -2.00
N ASP A 90 8.10 -7.70 -2.85
CA ASP A 90 9.40 -8.17 -2.41
C ASP A 90 10.31 -7.02 -1.92
N GLU A 91 11.48 -7.37 -1.38
CA GLU A 91 12.41 -6.38 -0.84
C GLU A 91 12.89 -5.37 -1.91
N GLY A 92 13.06 -5.81 -3.16
CA GLY A 92 13.49 -4.95 -4.27
C GLY A 92 12.42 -3.94 -4.64
N GLU A 93 11.18 -4.39 -4.76
CA GLU A 93 10.02 -3.54 -5.01
C GLU A 93 9.79 -2.53 -3.87
N ILE A 94 9.96 -2.94 -2.61
CA ILE A 94 9.88 -2.02 -1.46
C ILE A 94 10.99 -0.95 -1.49
N LYS A 95 12.20 -1.28 -1.95
CA LYS A 95 13.26 -0.28 -2.16
C LYS A 95 12.85 0.75 -3.20
N LEU A 96 12.27 0.33 -4.32
CA LEU A 96 11.76 1.24 -5.36
C LEU A 96 10.62 2.13 -4.83
N VAL A 97 9.73 1.59 -4.00
CA VAL A 97 8.71 2.37 -3.29
C VAL A 97 9.37 3.45 -2.41
N ALA A 98 10.38 3.09 -1.63
CA ALA A 98 11.09 4.04 -0.79
C ALA A 98 11.81 5.13 -1.62
N GLU A 99 12.41 4.76 -2.74
CA GLU A 99 13.04 5.71 -3.69
C GLU A 99 12.01 6.67 -4.30
N ALA A 100 10.83 6.18 -4.70
CA ALA A 100 9.75 7.01 -5.21
C ALA A 100 9.30 8.07 -4.20
N ILE A 101 9.21 7.69 -2.91
CA ILE A 101 8.85 8.60 -1.82
C ILE A 101 9.96 9.62 -1.60
N LYS A 102 11.22 9.19 -1.47
CA LYS A 102 12.39 10.07 -1.27
C LYS A 102 12.56 11.07 -2.40
N ALA A 103 12.31 10.69 -3.65
CA ALA A 103 12.41 11.58 -4.80
C ALA A 103 11.26 12.60 -4.89
N ALA A 104 10.22 12.46 -4.06
CA ALA A 104 9.05 13.32 -4.07
C ALA A 104 9.06 14.37 -2.95
N ILE A 105 9.65 14.06 -1.80
CA ILE A 105 9.84 14.94 -0.63
C ILE A 105 11.07 15.81 -0.85
#